data_AF-A0AAW0TXY1-F1
#
_entry.id   AF-A0AAW0TXY1-F1
#
_cell.length_a   1.000
_cell.length_b   1.000
_cell.length_c   1.000
_cell.angle_alpha   90.00
_cell.angle_beta   90.00
_cell.angle_gamma   90.00
#
_symmetry.space_group_name_H-M   'P 1'
#
loop_
_entity.id
_entity.type
_entity.pdbx_description
1 polymer ?
#
loop_
_entity_poly.entity_id
_entity_poly.type
_entity_poly.pdbx_seq_one_letter_code
_entity_poly.pdbx_strand_id
1 'polypeptide(L)'
;MDELLQTKSIISDKEHVRYFSSVSPPDEFGVIEIVLRFESHGIMSQHFKALKPGDRMEFQGSLWTDKTNIKLLYFSENYNDILYKEELDKYREQDSRLQVVYTLGEAPEEWEGEEGFISSQMLDKHVAKPNMEKHKIVMCGGPAMIISYLYSLRSLNYPSDFIFIYGQFGTEQVKTVYGRNVKLSTHRCDNVL
;
A
#
# COMPACT_ATOMS: atom_id res chain seq x y z
N MET A 1 -11.44 6.20 -0.39
CA MET A 1 -10.48 6.21 0.73
C MET A 1 -11.27 5.67 1.90
N ASP A 2 -11.04 4.42 2.28
CA ASP A 2 -11.81 3.77 3.34
C ASP A 2 -11.34 4.34 4.68
N GLU A 3 -12.05 5.37 5.16
CA GLU A 3 -11.76 5.96 6.44
C GLU A 3 -12.23 5.00 7.55
N LEU A 4 -11.26 4.41 8.25
CA LEU A 4 -11.56 3.68 9.48
C LEU A 4 -11.93 4.68 10.58
N LEU A 5 -13.12 4.50 11.12
CA LEU A 5 -13.64 5.18 12.30
C LEU A 5 -13.29 4.35 13.54
N GLN A 6 -12.50 4.91 14.43
CA GLN A 6 -12.23 4.35 15.74
C GLN A 6 -13.30 4.85 16.72
N THR A 7 -13.79 3.98 17.59
CA THR A 7 -14.53 4.37 18.79
C THR A 7 -13.90 3.76 20.03
N LYS A 8 -14.05 4.47 21.14
CA LYS A 8 -13.61 4.05 22.47
C LYS A 8 -14.77 4.19 23.44
N SER A 9 -15.13 3.09 24.10
CA SER A 9 -16.14 3.08 25.16
C SER A 9 -15.56 2.48 26.44
N ILE A 10 -15.90 3.06 27.59
CA ILE A 10 -15.62 2.49 28.90
C ILE A 10 -16.83 1.67 29.31
N ILE A 11 -16.67 0.35 29.43
CA ILE A 11 -17.74 -0.59 29.76
C ILE A 11 -17.26 -1.45 30.93
N SER A 12 -17.99 -1.44 32.05
CA SER A 12 -17.58 -2.14 33.28
C SER A 12 -16.14 -1.79 33.72
N ASP A 13 -15.84 -0.49 33.74
CA ASP A 13 -14.52 0.08 34.09
C ASP A 13 -13.35 -0.39 33.22
N LYS A 14 -13.62 -1.00 32.06
CA LYS A 14 -12.62 -1.41 31.08
C LYS A 14 -12.78 -0.64 29.78
N GLU A 15 -11.64 -0.26 29.22
CA GLU A 15 -11.60 0.38 27.92
C GLU A 15 -11.77 -0.64 26.79
N HIS A 16 -12.68 -0.35 25.87
CA HIS A 16 -12.89 -1.14 24.68
C HIS A 16 -12.78 -0.24 23.44
N VAL A 17 -11.77 -0.52 22.61
CA VAL A 17 -11.55 0.17 21.32
C VAL A 17 -11.99 -0.72 20.16
N ARG A 18 -12.73 -0.16 19.21
CA ARG A 18 -13.10 -0.84 17.96
C ARG A 18 -12.97 0.09 16.77
N TYR A 19 -12.76 -0.51 15.60
CA TYR A 19 -12.68 0.17 14.31
C TYR A 19 -13.84 -0.26 13.43
N PHE A 20 -14.38 0.69 12.68
CA PHE A 20 -15.48 0.49 11.76
C PHE A 20 -15.16 1.19 10.45
N SER A 21 -15.61 0.64 9.34
CA SER A 21 -15.62 1.35 8.06
C SER A 21 -16.95 2.10 7.94
N SER A 22 -16.91 3.37 7.54
CA SER A 22 -18.13 4.03 7.09
C SER A 22 -18.63 3.38 5.81
N VAL A 23 -19.95 3.32 5.64
CA VAL A 23 -20.58 2.95 4.36
C VAL A 23 -21.19 4.17 3.65
N SER A 24 -21.29 5.30 4.34
CA SER A 24 -21.71 6.57 3.74
C SER A 24 -20.62 7.08 2.78
N PRO A 25 -21.01 7.72 1.65
CA PRO A 25 -20.08 8.42 0.78
C PRO A 25 -19.26 9.48 1.52
N PRO A 26 -17.99 9.70 1.15
CA PRO A 26 -17.13 10.68 1.82
C PRO A 26 -17.56 12.14 1.60
N ASP A 27 -18.41 12.41 0.62
CA ASP A 27 -18.97 13.72 0.29
C ASP A 27 -20.37 13.95 0.88
N GLU A 28 -20.92 13.00 1.64
CA GLU A 28 -22.17 13.16 2.38
C GLU A 28 -21.93 13.81 3.75
N PHE A 29 -22.14 15.12 3.82
CA PHE A 29 -21.91 15.87 5.05
C PHE A 29 -23.06 15.74 6.06
N GLY A 30 -22.70 15.61 7.34
CA GLY A 30 -23.64 15.66 8.47
C GLY A 30 -24.19 14.31 8.91
N VAL A 31 -23.95 13.23 8.15
CA VAL A 31 -24.32 11.86 8.51
C VAL A 31 -23.15 10.94 8.26
N ILE A 32 -22.95 9.98 9.15
CA ILE A 32 -22.02 8.85 8.96
C ILE A 32 -22.84 7.59 9.14
N GLU A 33 -22.82 6.72 8.13
CA GLU A 33 -23.48 5.42 8.21
C GLU A 33 -22.46 4.32 8.51
N ILE A 34 -22.80 3.45 9.46
CA ILE A 34 -21.98 2.30 9.85
C ILE A 34 -22.87 1.06 9.88
N VAL A 35 -22.46 0.01 9.16
CA VAL A 35 -23.14 -1.29 9.20
C VAL A 35 -22.45 -2.19 10.20
N LEU A 36 -23.21 -2.67 11.20
CA LEU A 36 -22.70 -3.52 12.27
C LEU A 36 -23.46 -4.85 12.30
N ARG A 37 -22.72 -5.95 12.32
CA ARG A 37 -23.28 -7.24 12.74
C ARG A 37 -23.24 -7.33 14.26
N PHE A 38 -24.38 -7.68 14.85
CA PHE A 38 -24.46 -7.86 16.29
C PHE A 38 -24.15 -9.30 16.72
N GLU A 39 -23.07 -9.45 17.48
CA GLU A 39 -22.69 -10.73 18.08
C GLU A 39 -23.28 -10.87 19.49
N SER A 40 -23.73 -12.07 19.86
CA SER A 40 -24.37 -12.33 21.16
C SER A 40 -23.45 -12.05 22.35
N HIS A 41 -22.16 -12.34 22.21
CA HIS A 41 -21.14 -12.16 23.25
C HIS A 41 -20.22 -10.95 23.02
N GLY A 42 -20.49 -10.13 22.00
CA GLY A 42 -19.67 -8.97 21.68
C GLY A 42 -19.93 -7.81 22.62
N ILE A 43 -18.99 -7.48 23.51
CA ILE A 43 -19.12 -6.36 24.47
C ILE A 43 -19.50 -5.05 23.75
N MET A 44 -18.81 -4.72 22.65
CA MET A 44 -19.13 -3.54 21.85
C MET A 44 -20.46 -3.69 21.11
N SER A 45 -20.77 -4.88 20.56
CA SER A 45 -22.06 -5.14 19.90
C SER A 45 -23.25 -4.92 20.85
N GLN A 46 -23.13 -5.34 22.11
CA GLN A 46 -24.17 -5.13 23.13
C GLN A 46 -24.24 -3.66 23.57
N HIS A 47 -23.10 -2.97 23.63
CA HIS A 47 -23.07 -1.53 23.89
C HIS A 47 -23.81 -0.74 22.79
N PHE A 48 -23.53 -1.02 21.51
CA PHE A 48 -24.25 -0.40 20.40
C PHE A 48 -25.75 -0.71 20.40
N LYS A 49 -26.16 -1.94 20.79
CA LYS A 49 -27.58 -2.30 20.93
C LYS A 49 -28.32 -1.50 22.01
N ALA A 50 -27.61 -1.07 23.04
CA ALA A 50 -28.22 -0.37 24.18
C ALA A 50 -28.46 1.13 23.90
N LEU A 51 -27.86 1.67 22.83
CA LEU A 51 -28.01 3.08 22.45
C LEU A 51 -29.41 3.39 21.95
N LYS A 52 -29.88 4.58 22.28
CA LYS A 52 -31.14 5.15 21.82
C LYS A 52 -30.88 6.39 20.96
N PRO A 53 -31.81 6.74 20.06
CA PRO A 53 -31.73 8.02 19.35
C PRO A 53 -31.53 9.19 20.33
N GLY A 54 -30.49 9.99 20.11
CA GLY A 54 -30.08 11.09 20.98
C GLY A 54 -28.89 10.77 21.89
N ASP A 55 -28.55 9.49 22.09
CA ASP A 55 -27.32 9.09 22.79
C ASP A 55 -26.09 9.49 21.96
N ARG A 56 -24.98 9.73 22.67
CA ARG A 56 -23.73 10.17 22.06
C ARG A 56 -22.66 9.11 22.19
N MET A 57 -21.86 9.00 21.15
CA MET A 57 -20.63 8.21 21.13
C MET A 57 -19.50 9.06 20.56
N GLU A 58 -18.30 8.80 21.04
CA GLU A 58 -17.11 9.41 20.48
C GLU A 58 -16.58 8.54 19.35
N PHE A 59 -16.40 9.16 18.19
CA PHE A 59 -15.72 8.57 17.05
C PHE A 59 -14.53 9.44 16.70
N GLN A 60 -13.41 8.79 16.44
CA GLN A 60 -12.21 9.37 15.90
C GLN A 60 -11.98 8.73 14.54
N GLY A 61 -12.20 9.49 13.46
CA GLY A 61 -11.74 9.07 12.15
C GLY A 61 -10.21 9.03 12.12
N SER A 62 -9.65 8.28 11.18
CA SER A 62 -8.24 8.39 10.86
C SER A 62 -7.96 9.80 10.30
N LEU A 63 -7.61 10.74 11.19
CA LEU A 63 -7.14 12.09 10.83
C LEU A 63 -5.72 12.08 10.27
N TRP A 64 -5.10 10.91 10.14
CA TRP A 64 -3.79 10.80 9.52
C TRP A 64 -3.97 11.08 8.03
N THR A 65 -3.63 12.29 7.63
CA THR A 65 -3.27 12.56 6.24
C THR A 65 -2.16 11.58 5.89
N ASP A 66 -2.44 10.63 5.01
CA ASP A 66 -1.41 9.76 4.49
C ASP A 66 -0.33 10.66 3.85
N LYS A 67 0.91 10.55 4.32
CA LYS A 67 2.05 11.33 3.79
C LYS A 67 2.96 10.47 2.92
N THR A 68 2.55 9.25 2.62
CA THR A 68 3.33 8.30 1.82
C THR A 68 3.55 8.88 0.43
N ASN A 69 4.82 8.96 0.02
CA ASN A 69 5.20 9.21 -1.36
C ASN A 69 5.32 7.87 -2.08
N ILE A 70 4.73 7.76 -3.27
CA ILE A 70 4.71 6.56 -4.09
C ILE A 70 5.45 6.87 -5.39
N LYS A 71 6.48 6.09 -5.67
CA LYS A 71 7.09 6.05 -7.00
C LYS A 71 6.83 4.70 -7.65
N LEU A 72 6.07 4.70 -8.73
CA LEU A 72 5.71 3.53 -9.51
C LEU A 72 6.64 3.43 -10.73
N LEU A 73 7.50 2.41 -10.76
CA LEU A 73 8.21 2.02 -11.98
C LEU A 73 7.36 0.97 -12.69
N TYR A 74 6.84 1.31 -13.87
CA TYR A 74 5.90 0.49 -14.63
C TYR A 74 6.57 0.02 -15.92
N PHE A 75 6.83 -1.29 -16.04
CA PHE A 75 7.25 -1.90 -17.30
C PHE A 75 6.04 -2.37 -18.11
N SER A 76 6.03 -2.06 -19.41
CA SER A 76 5.12 -2.62 -20.41
C SER A 76 5.93 -3.02 -21.65
N GLU A 77 5.46 -4.01 -22.41
CA GLU A 77 6.14 -4.39 -23.66
C GLU A 77 6.04 -3.25 -24.68
N ASN A 78 4.81 -2.79 -24.97
CA ASN A 78 4.54 -1.69 -25.89
C ASN A 78 3.82 -0.53 -25.18
N TYR A 79 3.87 0.65 -25.81
CA TYR A 79 3.15 1.84 -25.34
C TYR A 79 1.64 1.60 -25.16
N ASN A 80 1.00 0.94 -26.12
CA ASN A 80 -0.44 0.68 -26.09
C ASN A 80 -0.86 -0.40 -25.07
N ASP A 81 0.10 -1.14 -24.50
CA ASP A 81 -0.16 -2.18 -23.51
C ASP A 81 -0.11 -1.64 -22.06
N ILE A 82 0.22 -0.36 -21.88
CA ILE A 82 0.20 0.27 -20.55
C ILE A 82 -1.24 0.35 -20.05
N LEU A 83 -1.58 -0.49 -19.08
CA LEU A 83 -2.92 -0.50 -18.49
C LEU A 83 -3.11 0.74 -17.60
N TYR A 84 -4.29 1.34 -17.71
CA TYR A 84 -4.73 2.50 -16.92
C TYR A 84 -3.81 3.72 -17.04
N LYS A 85 -3.15 3.90 -18.18
CA LYS A 85 -2.20 5.01 -18.38
C LYS A 85 -2.86 6.37 -18.17
N GLU A 86 -4.04 6.59 -18.73
CA GLU A 86 -4.76 7.87 -18.61
C GLU A 86 -5.14 8.17 -17.16
N GLU A 87 -5.59 7.17 -16.40
CA GLU A 87 -5.92 7.32 -14.99
C GLU A 87 -4.67 7.55 -14.13
N LEU A 88 -3.59 6.81 -14.36
CA LEU A 88 -2.32 7.01 -13.67
C LEU A 88 -1.74 8.40 -13.92
N ASP A 89 -1.80 8.88 -15.16
CA ASP A 89 -1.35 10.21 -15.55
C ASP A 89 -2.21 11.31 -14.90
N LYS A 90 -3.53 11.12 -14.87
CA LYS A 90 -4.44 12.01 -14.14
C LYS A 90 -4.14 12.03 -12.63
N TYR A 91 -3.89 10.87 -12.02
CA TYR A 91 -3.63 10.81 -10.58
C TYR A 91 -2.31 11.48 -10.19
N ARG A 92 -1.24 11.32 -10.98
CA ARG A 92 0.04 12.01 -10.70
C ARG A 92 -0.04 13.53 -10.91
N GLU A 93 -0.94 14.01 -11.77
CA GLU A 93 -1.20 15.45 -11.94
C GLU A 93 -1.98 16.02 -10.75
N GLN A 94 -2.87 15.21 -10.16
CA GLN A 94 -3.71 15.60 -9.02
C GLN A 94 -2.98 15.51 -7.68
N ASP A 95 -2.02 14.59 -7.53
CA ASP A 95 -1.30 14.35 -6.29
C ASP A 95 0.21 14.21 -6.53
N SER A 96 0.96 15.21 -6.08
CA SER A 96 2.42 15.26 -6.25
C SER A 96 3.18 14.16 -5.51
N ARG A 97 2.50 13.42 -4.60
CA ARG A 97 3.07 12.26 -3.92
C ARG A 97 3.16 11.04 -4.84
N LEU A 98 2.38 10.99 -5.91
CA LEU A 98 2.44 9.90 -6.90
C LEU A 98 3.35 10.30 -8.06
N GLN A 99 4.43 9.57 -8.22
CA GLN A 99 5.33 9.66 -9.37
C GLN A 99 5.25 8.36 -10.17
N VAL A 100 5.10 8.45 -11.48
CA VAL A 100 5.05 7.29 -12.37
C VAL A 100 6.17 7.39 -13.40
N VAL A 101 6.99 6.35 -13.45
CA VAL A 101 8.09 6.18 -14.41
C VAL A 101 7.74 4.98 -15.28
N TYR A 102 7.39 5.24 -16.53
CA TYR A 102 7.12 4.19 -17.51
C TYR A 102 8.44 3.74 -18.15
N THR A 103 8.57 2.44 -18.36
CA THR A 103 9.63 1.82 -19.16
C THR A 103 9.03 0.87 -20.18
N LEU A 104 9.50 0.94 -21.43
CA LEU A 104 8.94 0.17 -22.54
C LEU A 104 9.94 -0.84 -23.09
N GLY A 105 9.51 -2.07 -23.37
CA GLY A 105 10.33 -3.07 -24.06
C GLY A 105 10.63 -2.65 -25.49
N GLU A 106 9.61 -2.23 -26.23
CA GLU A 106 9.67 -1.67 -27.56
C GLU A 106 9.13 -0.22 -27.52
N ALA A 107 10.05 0.74 -27.45
CA ALA A 107 9.71 2.15 -27.39
C ALA A 107 9.47 2.74 -28.80
N PRO A 108 8.44 3.59 -29.00
CA PRO A 108 8.30 4.35 -30.24
C PRO A 108 9.40 5.41 -30.37
N GLU A 109 9.64 5.90 -31.59
CA GLU A 109 10.72 6.85 -31.90
C GLU A 109 10.67 8.14 -31.07
N GLU A 110 9.48 8.61 -30.69
CA GLU A 110 9.25 9.82 -29.89
C GLU A 110 9.11 9.54 -28.38
N TRP A 111 9.68 8.45 -27.88
CA TRP A 111 9.59 8.09 -26.45
C TRP A 111 10.64 8.81 -25.60
N GLU A 112 10.17 9.55 -24.58
CA GLU A 112 11.04 10.25 -23.63
C GLU A 112 11.21 9.51 -22.29
N GLY A 113 10.54 8.38 -22.10
CA GLY A 113 10.62 7.57 -20.89
C GLY A 113 11.83 6.64 -20.86
N GLU A 114 11.84 5.71 -19.91
CA GLU A 114 12.88 4.67 -19.84
C GLU A 114 12.62 3.58 -20.89
N GLU A 115 13.65 2.86 -21.33
CA GLU A 115 13.54 1.78 -22.33
C GLU A 115 14.21 0.49 -21.83
N GLY A 116 13.56 -0.63 -22.11
CA GLY A 116 13.94 -1.97 -21.69
C GLY A 116 13.32 -2.42 -20.36
N PHE A 117 13.66 -3.64 -19.95
CA PHE A 117 13.31 -4.17 -18.63
C PHE A 117 13.92 -3.30 -17.53
N ILE A 118 13.24 -3.24 -16.37
CA ILE A 118 13.74 -2.50 -15.21
C ILE A 118 15.12 -3.04 -14.81
N SER A 119 16.14 -2.21 -14.99
CA SER A 119 17.53 -2.54 -14.75
C SER A 119 17.99 -2.11 -13.35
N SER A 120 19.16 -2.59 -12.92
CA SER A 120 19.76 -2.11 -11.66
C SER A 120 20.03 -0.60 -11.72
N GLN A 121 20.35 -0.03 -12.89
CA GLN A 121 20.57 1.41 -13.04
C GLN A 121 19.27 2.20 -12.86
N MET A 122 18.15 1.71 -13.42
CA MET A 122 16.83 2.34 -13.21
C MET A 122 16.41 2.26 -11.75
N LEU A 123 16.60 1.11 -11.10
CA LEU A 123 16.32 0.95 -9.67
C LEU A 123 17.17 1.91 -8.84
N ASP A 124 18.47 2.02 -9.14
CA ASP A 124 19.39 2.92 -8.45
C ASP A 124 18.97 4.39 -8.61
N LYS A 125 18.54 4.78 -9.82
CA LYS A 125 18.10 6.15 -10.15
C LYS A 125 16.78 6.52 -9.46
N HIS A 126 15.82 5.59 -9.43
CA HIS A 126 14.43 5.93 -9.10
C HIS A 126 14.01 5.47 -7.69
N VAL A 127 14.48 4.33 -7.20
CA VAL A 127 14.07 3.79 -5.89
C VAL A 127 14.84 4.48 -4.77
N ALA A 128 14.14 4.87 -3.70
CA ALA A 128 14.76 5.46 -2.52
C ALA A 128 15.85 4.54 -1.95
N LYS A 129 16.96 5.11 -1.45
CA LYS A 129 18.08 4.31 -0.94
C LYS A 129 17.77 3.73 0.44
N PRO A 130 18.21 2.50 0.75
CA PRO A 130 17.86 1.79 2.01
C PRO A 130 18.31 2.53 3.28
N ASN A 131 19.34 3.38 3.19
CA ASN A 131 19.93 4.08 4.33
C ASN A 131 19.55 5.57 4.42
N MET A 132 18.68 6.04 3.52
CA MET A 132 18.33 7.46 3.44
C MET A 132 16.90 7.75 3.87
N GLU A 133 15.97 6.86 3.52
CA GLU A 133 14.54 7.11 3.71
C GLU A 133 13.81 5.83 4.12
N LYS A 134 12.84 6.00 5.01
CA LYS A 134 11.92 4.95 5.39
C LYS A 134 11.00 4.60 4.23
N HIS A 135 11.25 3.48 3.55
CA HIS A 135 10.44 3.05 2.42
C HIS A 135 10.24 1.53 2.37
N LYS A 136 9.31 1.11 1.51
CA LYS A 136 9.03 -0.29 1.21
C LYS A 136 8.96 -0.47 -0.30
N ILE A 137 9.51 -1.57 -0.78
CA ILE A 137 9.49 -1.96 -2.19
C ILE A 137 8.42 -3.01 -2.35
N VAL A 138 7.41 -2.70 -3.15
CA VAL A 138 6.35 -3.63 -3.52
C VAL A 138 6.52 -3.99 -4.98
N MET A 139 6.57 -5.29 -5.28
CA MET A 139 6.71 -5.79 -6.64
C MET A 139 5.55 -6.70 -7.01
N CYS A 140 5.11 -6.61 -8.26
CA CYS A 140 4.11 -7.48 -8.86
C CYS A 140 4.53 -7.72 -10.31
N GLY A 141 4.43 -8.95 -10.80
CA GLY A 141 4.82 -9.28 -12.16
C GLY A 141 5.11 -10.76 -12.36
N GLY A 142 5.50 -11.12 -13.58
CA GLY A 142 5.83 -12.49 -13.94
C GLY A 142 7.02 -13.04 -13.12
N PRO A 143 7.07 -14.35 -12.84
CA PRO A 143 8.10 -14.91 -11.97
C PRO A 143 9.55 -14.62 -12.38
N ALA A 144 9.85 -14.68 -13.68
CA ALA A 144 11.20 -14.40 -14.21
C ALA A 144 11.59 -12.93 -14.00
N MET A 145 10.65 -12.01 -14.24
CA MET A 145 10.82 -10.57 -14.04
C MET A 145 11.14 -10.26 -12.57
N ILE A 146 10.33 -10.80 -11.66
CA ILE A 146 10.52 -10.62 -10.22
C ILE A 146 11.89 -11.12 -9.75
N ILE A 147 12.34 -12.29 -10.23
CA ILE A 147 13.67 -12.83 -9.88
C ILE A 147 14.79 -11.91 -10.38
N SER A 148 14.68 -11.39 -11.60
CA SER A 148 15.64 -10.41 -12.15
C SER A 148 15.74 -9.15 -11.29
N TYR A 149 14.60 -8.60 -10.87
CA TYR A 149 14.55 -7.40 -10.03
C TYR A 149 15.11 -7.66 -8.64
N LEU A 150 14.84 -8.82 -8.04
CA LEU A 150 15.43 -9.22 -6.78
C LEU A 150 16.97 -9.28 -6.85
N TYR A 151 17.54 -9.80 -7.94
CA TYR A 151 18.99 -9.81 -8.12
C TYR A 151 19.56 -8.40 -8.24
N SER A 152 18.88 -7.51 -8.96
CA SER A 152 19.27 -6.09 -9.05
C SER A 152 19.19 -5.37 -7.71
N LEU A 153 18.12 -5.56 -6.95
CA LEU A 153 17.99 -4.99 -5.60
C LEU A 153 19.08 -5.53 -4.66
N ARG A 154 19.41 -6.82 -4.78
CA ARG A 154 20.46 -7.45 -3.97
C ARG A 154 21.84 -6.89 -4.30
N SER A 155 22.16 -6.68 -5.58
CA SER A 155 23.44 -6.09 -5.99
C SER A 155 23.58 -4.63 -5.53
N LEU A 156 22.45 -3.92 -5.38
CA LEU A 156 22.37 -2.58 -4.81
C LEU A 156 22.30 -2.57 -3.26
N ASN A 157 22.46 -3.72 -2.61
CA ASN A 157 22.46 -3.88 -1.15
C ASN A 157 21.13 -3.52 -0.46
N TYR A 158 19.99 -3.67 -1.14
CA TYR A 158 18.69 -3.55 -0.47
C TYR A 158 18.45 -4.75 0.46
N PRO A 159 18.04 -4.51 1.72
CA PRO A 159 17.63 -5.59 2.61
C PRO A 159 16.36 -6.29 2.12
N SER A 160 16.28 -7.60 2.29
CA SER A 160 15.12 -8.40 1.89
C SER A 160 13.84 -8.05 2.64
N ASP A 161 13.94 -7.49 3.84
CA ASP A 161 12.79 -7.12 4.67
C ASP A 161 12.14 -5.80 4.24
N PHE A 162 12.73 -5.10 3.27
CA PHE A 162 12.12 -3.95 2.60
C PHE A 162 11.25 -4.40 1.42
N ILE A 163 11.37 -5.66 1.00
CA ILE A 163 10.82 -6.17 -0.25
C ILE A 163 9.60 -7.04 0.04
N PHE A 164 8.47 -6.65 -0.54
CA PHE A 164 7.24 -7.41 -0.54
C PHE A 164 6.82 -7.72 -1.98
N ILE A 165 6.58 -9.00 -2.26
CA ILE A 165 6.12 -9.44 -3.59
C ILE A 165 4.65 -9.83 -3.47
N TYR A 166 3.82 -9.22 -4.29
CA TYR A 166 2.42 -9.57 -4.43
C TYR A 166 2.29 -10.79 -5.36
N GLY A 167 1.79 -11.90 -4.83
CA GLY A 167 1.59 -13.15 -5.57
C GLY A 167 1.75 -14.40 -4.71
N GLN A 168 1.34 -15.55 -5.25
CA GLN A 168 1.31 -16.83 -4.51
C GLN A 168 2.68 -17.29 -4.00
N PHE A 169 3.76 -16.92 -4.68
CA PHE A 169 5.12 -17.44 -4.42
C PHE A 169 6.12 -16.36 -4.01
N GLY A 170 5.64 -15.20 -3.53
CA GLY A 170 6.50 -14.05 -3.25
C GLY A 170 7.60 -14.36 -2.22
N THR A 171 7.27 -15.10 -1.16
CA THR A 171 8.23 -15.47 -0.11
C THR A 171 9.34 -16.37 -0.63
N GLU A 172 8.98 -17.33 -1.47
CA GLU A 172 9.84 -18.33 -2.08
C GLU A 172 10.80 -17.65 -3.07
N GLN A 173 10.30 -16.67 -3.82
CA GLN A 173 11.12 -15.85 -4.72
C GLN A 173 12.17 -15.05 -3.94
N VAL A 174 11.78 -14.36 -2.85
CA VAL A 174 12.76 -13.65 -1.99
C VAL A 174 13.80 -14.63 -1.44
N LYS A 175 13.38 -15.77 -0.89
CA LYS A 175 14.29 -16.78 -0.34
C LYS A 175 15.23 -17.40 -1.38
N THR A 176 14.79 -17.50 -2.62
CA THR A 176 15.62 -18.01 -3.73
C THR A 176 16.80 -17.08 -3.98
N VAL A 177 16.57 -15.76 -3.94
CA VAL A 177 17.61 -14.77 -4.26
C VAL A 177 18.41 -14.33 -3.03
N TYR A 178 17.80 -14.20 -1.86
CA TYR A 178 18.45 -13.70 -0.64
C TYR A 178 18.85 -14.80 0.36
N GLY A 179 18.44 -16.05 0.12
CA GLY A 179 18.74 -17.19 0.99
C GLY A 179 17.56 -17.65 1.84
N ARG A 180 17.59 -18.93 2.24
CA ARG A 180 16.45 -19.61 2.89
C ARG A 180 16.05 -19.02 4.25
N ASN A 181 17.01 -18.51 5.00
CA ASN A 181 16.82 -18.00 6.37
C ASN A 181 16.76 -16.46 6.43
N VAL A 182 16.47 -15.82 5.30
CA VAL A 182 16.44 -14.37 5.22
C VAL A 182 15.24 -13.79 5.97
N LYS A 183 15.38 -12.58 6.50
CA LYS A 183 14.28 -11.81 7.09
C LYS A 183 13.31 -11.37 5.99
N LEU A 184 12.02 -11.60 6.19
CA LEU A 184 10.98 -11.24 5.23
C LEU A 184 10.29 -9.94 5.64
N SER A 185 9.81 -9.18 4.64
CA SER A 185 8.97 -8.02 4.89
C SER A 185 7.69 -8.44 5.62
N THR A 186 7.28 -7.66 6.62
CA THR A 186 5.95 -7.78 7.22
C THR A 186 4.97 -6.85 6.49
N HIS A 187 3.67 -6.94 6.83
CA HIS A 187 2.67 -6.01 6.31
C HIS A 187 2.84 -4.57 6.82
N ARG A 188 3.60 -4.36 7.91
CA ARG A 188 3.79 -3.06 8.53
C ARG A 188 5.21 -2.53 8.28
N CYS A 189 5.33 -1.22 8.05
CA CYS A 189 6.62 -0.54 7.97
C CYS A 189 7.17 -0.21 9.37
N ASP A 190 7.07 -1.11 10.34
CA ASP A 190 7.46 -0.82 11.74
C ASP A 190 8.98 -0.87 11.95
N ASN A 191 9.71 -1.55 11.06
CA ASN A 191 11.14 -1.87 11.19
C ASN A 191 12.04 -1.24 10.13
N VAL A 192 11.51 -0.30 9.35
CA VAL A 192 12.30 0.44 8.37
C VAL A 192 12.75 1.74 9.06
N LEU A 193 14.07 1.96 9.10
CA LEU A 193 14.74 3.08 9.76
C LEU A 193 14.13 4.43 9.38
#